data_AF-A0A410YFJ4-F1
#
_entry.id   AF-A0A410YFJ4-F1
#
_cell.length_a   1.000
_cell.length_b   1.000
_cell.length_c   1.000
_cell.angle_alpha   90.00
_cell.angle_beta   90.00
_cell.angle_gamma   90.00
#
_symmetry.space_group_name_H-M   'P 1'
#
loop_
_entity.id
_entity.type
_entity.pdbx_description
1 polymer ?
#
loop_
_entity_poly.entity_id
_entity_poly.type
_entity_poly.pdbx_seq_one_letter_code
_entity_poly.pdbx_strand_id
1 'polypeptide(L)' 'MPKSYPSEVRERAVRMALDRLADYPSMAAACRDLAPKLDVGIETLRKWIMQAQADAGNRVAPTSV' A
#
# COMPACT_ATOMS: atom_id res chain seq x y z
N MET A 1 -17.80 -12.26 -12.38
CA MET A 1 -16.94 -12.35 -11.18
C MET A 1 -16.29 -10.99 -10.99
N PRO A 2 -16.37 -10.34 -9.82
CA PRO A 2 -15.68 -9.07 -9.64
C PRO A 2 -14.18 -9.32 -9.81
N LYS A 3 -13.59 -8.65 -10.80
CA LYS A 3 -12.17 -8.73 -11.16
C LYS A 3 -11.37 -7.95 -10.11
N SER A 4 -11.46 -8.40 -8.86
CA SER A 4 -10.74 -7.82 -7.74
C SER A 4 -9.29 -8.28 -7.82
N TYR A 5 -8.36 -7.34 -7.63
CA TYR A 5 -6.95 -7.70 -7.46
C TYR A 5 -6.83 -8.74 -6.35
N PRO A 6 -6.05 -9.83 -6.55
CA PRO A 6 -5.82 -10.80 -5.49
C PRO A 6 -5.26 -10.08 -4.27
N SER A 7 -5.73 -10.44 -3.07
CA SER A 7 -5.24 -9.86 -1.82
C SER A 7 -3.72 -10.00 -1.70
N GLU A 8 -3.16 -11.11 -2.20
CA GLU A 8 -1.71 -11.35 -2.25
C GLU A 8 -0.95 -10.29 -3.06
N VAL A 9 -1.50 -9.87 -4.21
CA VAL A 9 -0.90 -8.80 -5.04
C VAL A 9 -0.93 -7.49 -4.29
N ARG A 10 -2.07 -7.19 -3.64
CA ARG A 10 -2.20 -5.98 -2.82
C ARG A 10 -1.21 -5.96 -1.66
N GLU A 11 -1.13 -7.02 -0.87
CA GLU A 11 -0.25 -7.08 0.29
C GLU A 11 1.22 -7.02 -0.12
N ARG A 12 1.61 -7.72 -1.19
CA ARG A 12 2.96 -7.65 -1.76
C ARG A 12 3.30 -6.23 -2.23
N ALA A 13 2.39 -5.61 -2.97
CA ALA A 13 2.57 -4.26 -3.51
C ALA A 13 2.72 -3.22 -2.38
N VAL A 14 1.85 -3.28 -1.37
CA VAL A 14 1.89 -2.41 -0.19
C VAL A 14 3.19 -2.61 0.58
N ARG A 15 3.57 -3.85 0.87
CA ARG A 15 4.76 -4.15 1.66
C ARG A 15 6.03 -3.66 0.96
N MET A 16 6.14 -3.91 -0.35
CA MET A 16 7.27 -3.41 -1.15
C MET A 16 7.29 -1.89 -1.24
N ALA A 17 6.12 -1.26 -1.35
CA ALA A 17 6.04 0.20 -1.42
C ALA A 17 6.33 0.89 -0.09
N LEU A 18 5.92 0.30 1.04
CA LEU A 18 6.26 0.80 2.38
C LEU A 18 7.75 0.66 2.69
N ASP A 19 8.34 -0.50 2.35
CA ASP A 19 9.77 -0.76 2.53
C ASP A 19 10.64 0.27 1.78
N ARG A 20 10.29 0.52 0.52
CA ARG A 20 11.01 1.49 -0.30
C ARG A 20 10.58 2.93 -0.09
N LEU A 21 9.47 3.19 0.61
CA LEU A 21 8.91 4.53 0.79
C LEU A 21 9.95 5.51 1.37
N ALA A 22 10.80 5.00 2.28
CA ALA A 22 11.87 5.77 2.92
C ALA A 22 13.01 6.18 1.96
N ASP A 23 13.16 5.47 0.83
CA ASP A 23 14.17 5.75 -0.20
C ASP A 23 13.69 6.82 -1.20
N TYR A 24 12.38 7.11 -1.23
CA TYR A 24 11.82 8.15 -2.09
C TYR A 24 11.57 9.45 -1.32
N PRO A 25 11.66 10.62 -1.99
CA PRO A 25 11.38 11.90 -1.36
C PRO A 25 9.90 12.08 -0.98
N SER A 26 9.00 11.24 -1.49
CA SER A 26 7.56 11.33 -1.24
C SER A 26 6.84 10.04 -1.67
N MET A 27 5.70 9.78 -1.04
CA MET A 27 4.77 8.69 -1.40
C MET A 27 4.35 8.74 -2.88
N ALA A 28 4.13 9.93 -3.44
CA ALA A 28 3.78 10.08 -4.84
C ALA A 28 4.90 9.63 -5.79
N ALA A 29 6.18 9.86 -5.42
CA ALA A 29 7.33 9.41 -6.18
C ALA A 29 7.47 7.89 -6.12
N ALA A 30 7.36 7.30 -4.92
CA ALA A 30 7.33 5.85 -4.73
C ALA A 30 6.19 5.19 -5.54
N CYS A 31 4.98 5.76 -5.48
CA CYS A 31 3.85 5.21 -6.22
C CYS A 31 4.06 5.27 -7.73
N ARG A 32 4.58 6.38 -8.28
CA ARG A 32 4.86 6.51 -9.72
C ARG A 32 5.89 5.51 -10.23
N ASP A 33 6.91 5.22 -9.42
CA ASP A 33 7.99 4.31 -9.80
C ASP A 33 7.65 2.83 -9.58
N LEU A 34 6.88 2.49 -8.53
CA LEU A 34 6.56 1.11 -8.16
C LEU A 34 5.27 0.59 -8.78
N ALA A 35 4.28 1.45 -9.05
CA ALA A 35 3.02 1.08 -9.69
C ALA A 35 3.19 0.30 -11.01
N PRO A 36 3.97 0.78 -12.00
CA PRO A 36 4.17 0.02 -13.25
C PRO A 36 4.94 -1.29 -13.05
N LYS A 37 5.80 -1.38 -12.02
CA LYS A 37 6.59 -2.60 -11.70
C LYS A 37 5.73 -3.71 -11.10
N LEU A 38 4.59 -3.34 -10.52
CA LEU A 38 3.66 -4.24 -9.83
C LEU A 38 2.37 -4.49 -10.65
N ASP A 39 2.31 -3.97 -11.87
CA ASP A 39 1.11 -4.00 -12.73
C ASP A 39 -0.15 -3.46 -12.01
N VAL A 40 0.02 -2.37 -11.26
CA VAL A 40 -1.08 -1.70 -10.54
C VAL A 40 -1.10 -0.22 -10.85
N GLY A 41 -2.29 0.37 -10.84
CA GLY A 41 -2.45 1.82 -11.00
C GLY A 41 -1.80 2.61 -9.85
N ILE A 42 -1.22 3.76 -10.16
CA ILE A 42 -0.58 4.67 -9.19
C ILE A 42 -1.56 5.06 -8.08
N GLU A 43 -2.79 5.42 -8.44
CA GLU A 43 -3.83 5.79 -7.47
C GLU A 43 -4.27 4.60 -6.60
N THR A 44 -4.32 3.40 -7.18
CA THR A 44 -4.64 2.16 -6.47
C THR A 44 -3.59 1.86 -5.41
N LEU A 45 -2.30 1.90 -5.79
CA LEU A 45 -1.19 1.69 -4.89
C LEU A 45 -1.19 2.72 -3.76
N ARG A 46 -1.46 4.00 -4.08
CA ARG A 46 -1.59 5.06 -3.08
C ARG A 46 -2.69 4.76 -2.06
N LYS A 47 -3.89 4.37 -2.51
CA LYS A 47 -5.00 4.01 -1.62
C LYS A 47 -4.64 2.84 -0.72
N TRP A 48 -3.95 1.83 -1.25
CA TRP A 48 -3.55 0.67 -0.45
C TRP A 48 -2.52 1.00 0.62
N ILE A 49 -1.51 1.84 0.32
CA ILE A 49 -0.52 2.29 1.29
C ILE A 49 -1.19 3.13 2.40
N MET A 50 -2.11 4.04 2.05
CA MET A 50 -2.86 4.80 3.06
C MET A 50 -3.67 3.89 3.97
N GLN A 51 -4.37 2.90 3.40
CA GLN A 51 -5.11 1.92 4.18
C GLN A 51 -4.19 1.11 5.11
N ALA A 52 -3.00 0.73 4.64
CA ALA A 52 -2.05 -0.04 5.43
C ALA A 52 -1.45 0.77 6.58
N GLN A 53 -1.17 2.06 6.37
CA GLN A 53 -0.76 2.97 7.45
C GLN A 53 -1.88 3.16 8.48
N ALA A 54 -3.14 3.29 8.01
CA ALA A 54 -4.29 3.37 8.89
C ALA A 54 -4.51 2.08 9.68
N ASP A 55 -4.38 0.89 9.06
CA ASP A 55 -4.46 -0.40 9.74
C ASP A 55 -3.33 -0.57 10.78
N ALA A 56 -2.10 -0.20 10.41
CA ALA A 56 -0.96 -0.25 11.31
C ALA A 56 -1.14 0.70 12.52
N GLY A 57 -1.69 1.89 12.30
CA GLY A 57 -2.04 2.84 13.36
C GLY A 57 -3.29 2.46 14.16
N ASN A 58 -4.21 1.69 13.59
CA ASN A 58 -5.41 1.21 14.27
C ASN A 58 -5.13 -0.06 15.09
N ARG A 59 -4.13 -0.87 14.69
CA ARG A 59 -3.70 -2.06 15.45
C ARG A 59 -3.06 -1.75 16.81
N VAL A 60 -2.66 -0.50 17.06
CA VAL A 60 -2.18 -0.05 18.39
C VAL A 60 -3.29 0.42 19.33
N ALA A 61 -4.56 0.34 18.92
CA ALA A 61 -5.68 0.40 19.86
C ALA A 61 -6.11 -1.03 20.20
N PRO A 62 -5.72 -1.61 21.37
CA PRO A 62 -6.49 -2.69 21.90
C PRO A 62 -7.90 -2.14 22.17
N THR A 63 -8.86 -2.74 21.49
CA THR A 63 -10.26 -2.71 21.87
C THR A 63 -10.39 -2.89 23.38
N SER A 64 -10.97 -1.87 24.01
CA SER A 64 -11.90 -1.92 25.13
C SER A 64 -11.70 -3.00 26.20
N VAL A 65 -11.43 -2.53 27.43
CA VAL A 65 -12.09 -3.03 28.65
C VAL A 65 -12.65 -1.85 29.43
#